data_AF-A0AA86PY45-F1
#
_entry.id   AF-A0AA86PY45-F1
#
_cell.length_a   1.000
_cell.length_b   1.000
_cell.length_c   1.000
_cell.angle_alpha   90.00
_cell.angle_beta   90.00
_cell.angle_gamma   90.00
#
_symmetry.space_group_name_H-M   'P 1'
#
loop_
_entity.id
_entity.type
_entity.pdbx_description
1 polymer ?
#
loop_
_entity_poly.entity_id
_entity_poly.type
_entity_poly.pdbx_seq_one_letter_code
_entity_poly.pdbx_strand_id
1 'polypeptide(L)'
;MQQRTKTTDEIKILFKTHFINVMRTKVNTDVPISDDVTDEQLCHIYDSLSRSLKRGVWPIVGKAIGKGGDWAAKHYIQSFRRALYKEKLNVFQKGEISTLIENLMQQNQDKSNIVIEVKNQFDNENIFPESLTSFIFQQIQRFQKQVQVLPNVSLLLNSVPKVPMTVESILFPTTDNANEKQNQSEYEEDLFEFESDLSYLFTVEAEDKITENSTNDSFSDFLLQNESIHKEKNDKVNITELSLQLALKMLLERDDSE
;
A
#
# COMPACT_ATOMS: atom_id res chain seq x y z
N MET A 1 19.68 24.28 -21.83
CA MET A 1 19.57 22.80 -21.95
C MET A 1 18.24 22.39 -21.35
N GLN A 2 17.24 22.06 -22.18
CA GLN A 2 15.96 21.55 -21.71
C GLN A 2 16.13 20.07 -21.34
N GLN A 3 15.94 19.72 -20.08
CA GLN A 3 15.92 18.32 -19.65
C GLN A 3 14.60 17.72 -20.16
N ARG A 4 14.66 16.75 -21.09
CA ARG A 4 13.48 15.96 -21.45
C ARG A 4 13.00 15.24 -20.19
N THR A 5 11.76 15.48 -19.80
CA THR A 5 11.09 14.68 -18.77
C THR A 5 10.94 13.27 -19.31
N LYS A 6 11.64 12.31 -18.68
CA LYS A 6 11.49 10.89 -19.00
C LYS A 6 10.03 10.48 -18.75
N THR A 7 9.48 9.67 -19.64
CA THR A 7 8.12 9.13 -19.47
C THR A 7 8.08 8.11 -18.33
N THR A 8 6.90 7.91 -17.72
CA THR A 8 6.72 6.96 -16.61
C THR A 8 7.15 5.53 -16.99
N ASP A 9 6.92 5.13 -18.23
CA ASP A 9 7.30 3.81 -18.75
C ASP A 9 8.81 3.65 -18.94
N GLU A 10 9.50 4.70 -19.42
CA GLU A 10 10.97 4.70 -19.51
C GLU A 10 11.61 4.52 -18.13
N ILE A 11 11.06 5.19 -17.11
CA ILE A 11 11.52 5.06 -15.73
C ILE A 11 11.30 3.63 -15.23
N LYS A 12 10.13 3.03 -15.52
CA LYS A 12 9.82 1.65 -15.14
C LYS A 12 10.78 0.64 -15.78
N ILE A 13 11.05 0.77 -17.08
CA ILE A 13 11.99 -0.11 -17.81
C ILE A 13 13.42 0.03 -17.26
N LEU A 14 13.86 1.28 -17.05
CA LEU A 14 15.19 1.56 -16.53
C LEU A 14 15.36 1.03 -15.10
N PHE A 15 14.34 1.22 -14.25
CA PHE A 15 14.30 0.66 -12.91
C PHE A 15 14.42 -0.86 -12.95
N LYS A 16 13.58 -1.53 -13.75
CA LYS A 16 13.58 -3.00 -13.88
C LYS A 16 14.95 -3.53 -14.31
N THR A 17 15.56 -2.90 -15.30
CA THR A 17 16.89 -3.28 -15.81
C THR A 17 17.96 -3.22 -14.71
N HIS A 18 18.03 -2.10 -13.98
CA HIS A 18 18.99 -1.96 -12.89
C HIS A 18 18.67 -2.85 -11.71
N PHE A 19 17.40 -3.07 -11.41
CA PHE A 19 16.98 -3.97 -10.35
C PHE A 19 17.40 -5.41 -10.65
N ILE A 20 17.16 -5.92 -11.86
CA ILE A 20 17.66 -7.24 -12.31
C ILE A 20 19.17 -7.33 -12.18
N ASN A 21 19.92 -6.30 -12.60
CA ASN A 21 21.37 -6.31 -12.50
C ASN A 21 21.86 -6.37 -11.04
N VAL A 22 21.24 -5.61 -10.14
CA VAL A 22 21.57 -5.68 -8.70
C VAL A 22 21.23 -7.06 -8.13
N MET A 23 20.10 -7.64 -8.52
CA MET A 23 19.71 -8.98 -8.10
C MET A 23 20.70 -10.04 -8.58
N ARG A 24 21.16 -10.00 -9.84
CA ARG A 24 22.21 -10.89 -10.36
C ARG A 24 23.51 -10.82 -9.55
N THR A 25 23.89 -9.65 -9.05
CA THR A 25 25.10 -9.50 -8.22
C THR A 25 24.94 -9.98 -6.78
N LYS A 26 23.71 -9.94 -6.25
CA LYS A 26 23.42 -10.25 -4.84
C LYS A 26 23.07 -11.71 -4.65
N VAL A 27 22.33 -12.27 -5.60
CA VAL A 27 21.97 -13.67 -5.62
C VAL A 27 23.12 -14.37 -6.34
N ASN A 28 24.10 -14.86 -5.59
CA ASN A 28 25.15 -15.76 -6.09
C ASN A 28 24.54 -17.13 -6.46
N THR A 29 23.49 -17.13 -7.27
CA THR A 29 22.86 -18.33 -7.79
C THR A 29 23.43 -18.61 -9.16
N ASP A 30 23.79 -19.86 -9.39
CA ASP A 30 24.15 -20.40 -10.71
C ASP A 30 23.01 -20.30 -11.73
N VAL A 31 21.81 -19.87 -11.30
CA VAL A 31 20.65 -19.62 -12.13
C VAL A 31 20.74 -18.21 -12.72
N PRO A 32 21.00 -18.06 -14.04
CA PRO A 32 20.97 -16.76 -14.69
C PRO A 32 19.54 -16.23 -14.67
N ILE A 33 19.33 -15.06 -14.06
CA ILE A 33 18.09 -14.30 -14.18
C ILE A 33 18.00 -13.82 -15.64
N SER A 34 17.01 -14.28 -16.41
CA SER A 34 16.79 -13.81 -17.79
C SER A 34 16.43 -12.31 -17.84
N ASP A 35 16.71 -11.62 -18.94
CA ASP A 35 16.24 -10.24 -19.15
C ASP A 35 14.70 -10.18 -19.28
N ASP A 36 14.06 -11.29 -19.69
CA ASP A 36 12.62 -11.40 -19.92
C ASP A 36 11.81 -11.80 -18.67
N VAL A 37 12.40 -11.70 -17.47
CA VAL A 37 11.73 -12.06 -16.22
C VAL A 37 10.51 -11.17 -15.97
N THR A 38 9.38 -11.78 -15.61
CA THR A 38 8.14 -11.03 -15.34
C THR A 38 8.26 -10.23 -14.03
N ASP A 39 7.46 -9.18 -13.89
CA ASP A 39 7.47 -8.35 -12.67
C ASP A 39 7.13 -9.19 -11.42
N GLU A 40 6.21 -10.15 -11.56
CA GLU A 40 5.82 -11.11 -10.50
C GLU A 40 7.00 -12.02 -10.10
N GLN A 41 7.68 -12.62 -11.08
CA GLN A 41 8.86 -13.46 -10.82
C GLN A 41 9.98 -12.68 -10.13
N LEU A 42 10.25 -11.45 -10.59
CA LEU A 42 11.27 -10.60 -10.00
C LEU A 42 10.95 -10.25 -8.55
N CYS A 43 9.66 -10.01 -8.24
CA CYS A 43 9.22 -9.80 -6.87
C CYS A 43 9.37 -11.04 -6.01
N HIS A 44 9.02 -12.23 -6.50
CA HIS A 44 9.24 -13.48 -5.76
C HIS A 44 10.71 -13.75 -5.48
N ILE A 45 11.60 -13.53 -6.46
CA ILE A 45 13.05 -13.66 -6.25
C ILE A 45 13.50 -12.70 -5.15
N TYR A 46 13.10 -11.43 -5.22
CA TYR A 46 13.44 -10.46 -4.18
C TYR A 46 12.90 -10.85 -2.82
N ASP A 47 11.62 -11.22 -2.72
CA ASP A 47 10.99 -11.55 -1.44
C ASP A 47 11.58 -12.79 -0.79
N SER A 48 12.05 -13.76 -1.58
CA SER A 48 12.76 -14.95 -1.11
C SER A 48 14.15 -14.66 -0.52
N LEU A 49 14.73 -13.48 -0.78
CA LEU A 49 16.05 -13.13 -0.23
C LEU A 49 16.00 -12.92 1.28
N SER A 50 17.10 -13.31 1.94
CA SER A 50 17.33 -12.99 3.34
C SER A 50 17.48 -11.46 3.55
N ARG A 51 17.16 -11.00 4.76
CA ARG A 51 17.24 -9.58 5.13
C ARG A 51 18.63 -8.97 4.87
N SER A 52 19.70 -9.75 5.06
CA SER A 52 21.08 -9.30 4.80
C SER A 52 21.33 -9.03 3.31
N LEU A 53 20.79 -9.87 2.41
CA LEU A 53 20.93 -9.71 0.97
C LEU A 53 20.10 -8.54 0.42
N LYS A 54 18.90 -8.33 0.97
CA LYS A 54 18.04 -7.17 0.66
C LYS A 54 18.69 -5.84 1.04
N ARG A 55 19.59 -5.82 2.05
CA ARG A 55 20.26 -4.60 2.50
C ARG A 55 21.10 -3.98 1.39
N GLY A 56 20.87 -2.70 1.13
CA GLY A 56 21.61 -1.90 0.15
C GLY A 56 21.13 -2.05 -1.29
N VAL A 57 20.11 -2.86 -1.57
CA VAL A 57 19.52 -2.98 -2.92
C VAL A 57 18.99 -1.62 -3.39
N TRP A 58 18.13 -0.98 -2.60
CA TRP A 58 17.48 0.26 -3.02
C TRP A 58 18.43 1.45 -3.22
N PRO A 59 19.43 1.71 -2.35
CA PRO A 59 20.44 2.73 -2.62
C PRO A 59 21.20 2.51 -3.94
N ILE A 60 21.52 1.27 -4.31
CA ILE A 60 22.23 0.97 -5.55
C ILE A 60 21.32 1.19 -6.76
N VAL A 61 20.08 0.67 -6.73
CA VAL A 61 19.10 0.85 -7.80
C VAL A 61 18.76 2.33 -7.98
N GLY A 62 18.48 3.04 -6.88
CA GLY A 62 18.21 4.48 -6.88
C GLY A 62 19.35 5.28 -7.49
N LYS A 63 20.59 5.03 -7.07
CA LYS A 63 21.77 5.70 -7.63
C LYS A 63 21.90 5.50 -9.14
N ALA A 64 21.62 4.29 -9.63
CA ALA A 64 21.74 3.96 -11.05
C ALA A 64 20.73 4.73 -11.93
N ILE A 65 19.52 4.97 -11.43
CA ILE A 65 18.48 5.74 -12.13
C ILE A 65 18.57 7.26 -11.87
N GLY A 66 19.51 7.71 -11.04
CA GLY A 66 19.63 9.11 -10.63
C GLY A 66 18.56 9.57 -9.63
N LYS A 67 18.06 8.65 -8.80
CA LYS A 67 17.07 8.90 -7.73
C LYS A 67 17.63 8.45 -6.36
N GLY A 68 16.93 8.78 -5.28
CA GLY A 68 17.27 8.30 -3.94
C GLY A 68 16.92 6.83 -3.71
N GLY A 69 17.50 6.23 -2.67
CA GLY A 69 17.17 4.85 -2.27
C GLY A 69 15.71 4.70 -1.80
N ASP A 70 15.20 5.66 -1.04
CA ASP A 70 13.82 5.64 -0.53
C ASP A 70 12.81 5.73 -1.68
N TRP A 71 13.13 6.55 -2.69
CA TRP A 71 12.34 6.63 -3.92
C TRP A 71 12.29 5.27 -4.63
N ALA A 72 13.43 4.58 -4.74
CA ALA A 72 13.51 3.27 -5.39
C ALA A 72 12.70 2.21 -4.65
N ALA A 73 12.75 2.20 -3.31
CA ALA A 73 11.95 1.31 -2.47
C ALA A 73 10.44 1.56 -2.66
N LYS A 74 10.02 2.83 -2.63
CA LYS A 74 8.63 3.23 -2.86
C LYS A 74 8.15 2.85 -4.26
N HIS A 75 8.97 3.10 -5.28
CA HIS A 75 8.66 2.73 -6.66
C HIS A 75 8.52 1.22 -6.84
N TYR A 76 9.39 0.42 -6.20
CA TYR A 76 9.26 -1.03 -6.19
C TYR A 76 7.90 -1.47 -5.63
N ILE A 77 7.52 -0.97 -4.46
CA ILE A 77 6.26 -1.32 -3.79
C ILE A 77 5.06 -0.98 -4.69
N GLN A 78 5.02 0.24 -5.24
CA GLN A 78 3.87 0.72 -6.00
C GLN A 78 3.76 0.13 -7.42
N SER A 79 4.89 -0.05 -8.11
CA SER A 79 4.91 -0.39 -9.53
C SER A 79 5.17 -1.86 -9.83
N PHE A 80 5.83 -2.58 -8.92
CA PHE A 80 6.25 -3.97 -9.13
C PHE A 80 5.58 -4.92 -8.13
N ARG A 81 5.67 -4.63 -6.82
CA ARG A 81 5.11 -5.51 -5.78
C ARG A 81 3.59 -5.68 -5.91
N ARG A 82 2.91 -4.66 -6.43
CA ARG A 82 1.48 -4.73 -6.78
C ARG A 82 1.14 -5.88 -7.74
N ALA A 83 2.07 -6.30 -8.59
CA ALA A 83 1.87 -7.42 -9.53
C ALA A 83 1.71 -8.78 -8.83
N LEU A 84 2.13 -8.91 -7.57
CA LEU A 84 1.91 -10.12 -6.77
C LEU A 84 0.44 -10.32 -6.38
N TYR A 85 -0.36 -9.24 -6.38
CA TYR A 85 -1.73 -9.23 -5.89
C TYR A 85 -2.69 -9.11 -7.07
N LYS A 86 -3.55 -10.12 -7.22
CA LYS A 86 -4.48 -10.20 -8.36
C LYS A 86 -5.71 -9.34 -8.12
N GLU A 87 -6.11 -9.18 -6.87
CA GLU A 87 -7.37 -8.54 -6.52
C GLU A 87 -7.18 -7.06 -6.22
N LYS A 88 -8.13 -6.27 -6.73
CA LYS A 88 -8.29 -4.86 -6.37
C LYS A 88 -9.44 -4.76 -5.39
N LEU A 89 -9.33 -3.81 -4.45
CA LEU A 89 -10.38 -3.51 -3.48
C LEU A 89 -11.70 -3.18 -4.21
N ASN A 90 -12.65 -4.11 -4.17
CA ASN A 90 -13.93 -3.99 -4.84
C ASN A 90 -14.91 -3.12 -4.03
N VAL A 91 -16.04 -2.76 -4.62
CA VAL A 91 -17.02 -1.86 -3.97
C VAL A 91 -17.65 -2.50 -2.72
N PHE A 92 -17.85 -3.82 -2.73
CA PHE A 92 -18.44 -4.57 -1.64
C PHE A 92 -17.51 -4.62 -0.42
N GLN A 93 -16.25 -5.05 -0.61
CA GLN A 93 -15.18 -5.04 0.39
C GLN A 93 -14.98 -3.64 0.98
N LYS A 94 -15.00 -2.59 0.16
CA LYS A 94 -14.95 -1.19 0.64
C LYS A 94 -16.11 -0.85 1.58
N GLY A 95 -17.31 -1.35 1.28
CA GLY A 95 -18.47 -1.23 2.15
C GLY A 95 -18.25 -1.94 3.48
N GLU A 96 -17.84 -3.20 3.43
CA GLU A 96 -17.58 -4.03 4.62
C GLU A 96 -16.50 -3.42 5.52
N ILE A 97 -15.37 -2.99 4.95
CA ILE A 97 -14.30 -2.29 5.67
C ILE A 97 -14.84 -1.01 6.34
N SER A 98 -15.66 -0.23 5.63
CA SER A 98 -16.21 1.01 6.19
C SER A 98 -17.13 0.74 7.38
N THR A 99 -18.03 -0.26 7.27
CA THR A 99 -18.92 -0.69 8.36
C THR A 99 -18.13 -1.25 9.54
N LEU A 100 -17.10 -2.05 9.29
CA LEU A 100 -16.23 -2.60 10.33
C LEU A 100 -15.51 -1.49 11.10
N ILE A 101 -14.90 -0.54 10.39
CA ILE A 101 -14.21 0.61 11.00
C ILE A 101 -15.20 1.43 11.83
N GLU A 102 -16.39 1.71 11.31
CA GLU A 102 -17.44 2.42 12.05
C GLU A 102 -17.81 1.70 13.36
N ASN A 103 -18.05 0.39 13.30
CA ASN A 103 -18.38 -0.41 14.49
C ASN A 103 -17.26 -0.37 15.54
N LEU A 104 -16.00 -0.53 15.12
CA LEU A 104 -14.85 -0.50 16.04
C LEU A 104 -14.61 0.90 16.63
N MET A 105 -14.79 1.96 15.83
CA MET A 105 -14.71 3.34 16.30
C MET A 105 -15.81 3.66 17.32
N GLN A 106 -17.04 3.17 17.12
CA GLN A 106 -18.14 3.32 18.09
C GLN A 106 -17.85 2.59 19.42
N GLN A 107 -17.03 1.53 19.38
CA GLN A 107 -16.55 0.83 20.58
C GLN A 107 -15.36 1.52 21.25
N ASN A 108 -14.93 2.70 20.76
CA ASN A 108 -13.74 3.42 21.23
C ASN A 108 -12.45 2.60 21.15
N GLN A 109 -12.33 1.75 20.13
CA GLN A 109 -11.08 1.05 19.85
C GLN A 109 -10.00 2.03 19.38
N ASP A 110 -8.74 1.73 19.73
CA ASP A 110 -7.61 2.51 19.25
C ASP A 110 -7.39 2.30 17.74
N LYS A 111 -6.89 3.34 17.06
CA LYS A 111 -6.65 3.33 15.60
C LYS A 111 -5.73 2.19 15.18
N SER A 112 -4.69 1.94 15.98
CA SER A 112 -3.72 0.87 15.74
C SER A 112 -4.40 -0.51 15.69
N ASN A 113 -5.27 -0.79 16.66
CA ASN A 113 -6.04 -2.02 16.76
C ASN A 113 -7.05 -2.15 15.61
N ILE A 114 -7.70 -1.05 15.20
CA ILE A 114 -8.61 -1.05 14.06
C ILE A 114 -7.88 -1.47 12.78
N VAL A 115 -6.70 -0.90 12.52
CA VAL A 115 -5.89 -1.25 11.34
C VAL A 115 -5.50 -2.73 11.36
N ILE A 116 -5.08 -3.25 12.53
CA ILE A 116 -4.70 -4.66 12.67
C ILE A 116 -5.92 -5.56 12.41
N GLU A 117 -7.06 -5.27 13.02
CA GLU A 117 -8.27 -6.09 12.92
C GLU A 117 -8.77 -6.15 11.47
N VAL A 118 -8.85 -5.00 10.80
CA VAL A 118 -9.27 -4.95 9.39
C VAL A 118 -8.26 -5.70 8.51
N LYS A 119 -6.95 -5.54 8.74
CA LYS A 119 -5.94 -6.28 7.95
C LYS A 119 -6.06 -7.79 8.14
N ASN A 120 -6.27 -8.25 9.37
CA ASN A 120 -6.42 -9.67 9.67
C ASN A 120 -7.67 -10.27 9.00
N GLN A 121 -8.77 -9.51 8.94
CA GLN A 121 -9.99 -9.98 8.28
C GLN A 121 -9.82 -10.17 6.77
N PHE A 122 -9.00 -9.33 6.12
CA PHE A 122 -8.81 -9.32 4.66
C PHE A 122 -7.50 -9.99 4.20
N ASP A 123 -6.75 -10.65 5.10
CA ASP A 123 -5.44 -11.25 4.79
C ASP A 123 -5.52 -12.36 3.72
N ASN A 124 -6.64 -13.07 3.67
CA ASN A 124 -6.85 -14.20 2.76
C ASN A 124 -7.31 -13.79 1.35
N GLU A 125 -7.62 -12.52 1.11
CA GLU A 125 -8.26 -12.07 -0.15
C GLU A 125 -7.27 -11.68 -1.25
N ASN A 126 -5.97 -11.87 -1.03
CA ASN A 126 -4.91 -11.52 -2.00
C ASN A 126 -5.01 -10.06 -2.50
N ILE A 127 -5.41 -9.16 -1.60
CA ILE A 127 -5.51 -7.72 -1.84
C ILE A 127 -4.16 -7.07 -1.57
N PHE A 128 -3.77 -6.11 -2.41
CA PHE A 128 -2.53 -5.34 -2.21
C PHE A 128 -2.53 -4.59 -0.85
N PRO A 129 -1.63 -4.93 0.10
CA PRO A 129 -1.71 -4.47 1.50
C PRO A 129 -1.64 -2.96 1.66
N GLU A 130 -0.84 -2.28 0.85
CA GLU A 130 -0.66 -0.84 0.90
C GLU A 130 -1.94 -0.10 0.44
N SER A 131 -2.67 -0.67 -0.53
CA SER A 131 -3.97 -0.12 -0.96
C SER A 131 -5.05 -0.30 0.10
N LEU A 132 -5.07 -1.44 0.79
CA LEU A 132 -5.96 -1.72 1.91
C LEU A 132 -5.67 -0.75 3.07
N THR A 133 -4.39 -0.64 3.45
CA THR A 133 -3.93 0.25 4.54
C THR A 133 -4.28 1.71 4.26
N SER A 134 -4.02 2.19 3.04
CA SER A 134 -4.39 3.55 2.62
C SER A 134 -5.90 3.79 2.72
N PHE A 135 -6.71 2.83 2.27
CA PHE A 135 -8.17 2.95 2.36
C PHE A 135 -8.66 2.99 3.81
N ILE A 136 -8.12 2.14 4.69
CA ILE A 136 -8.45 2.12 6.13
C ILE A 136 -8.20 3.49 6.76
N PHE A 137 -7.00 4.06 6.56
CA PHE A 137 -6.66 5.37 7.11
C PHE A 137 -7.57 6.49 6.59
N GLN A 138 -7.90 6.46 5.31
CA GLN A 138 -8.86 7.42 4.73
C GLN A 138 -10.23 7.33 5.40
N GLN A 139 -10.73 6.12 5.68
CA GLN A 139 -12.02 5.94 6.34
C GLN A 139 -12.00 6.38 7.81
N ILE A 140 -10.93 6.05 8.55
CA ILE A 140 -10.76 6.52 9.93
C ILE A 140 -10.77 8.05 9.96
N GLN A 141 -10.01 8.72 9.09
CA GLN A 141 -9.99 10.17 9.01
C GLN A 141 -11.36 10.78 8.65
N ARG A 142 -12.11 10.16 7.73
CA ARG A 142 -13.47 10.59 7.37
C ARG A 142 -14.42 10.50 8.57
N PHE A 143 -14.38 9.39 9.30
CA PHE A 143 -15.23 9.19 10.48
C PHE A 143 -14.92 10.20 11.59
N GLN A 144 -13.64 10.45 11.87
CA GLN A 144 -13.23 11.45 12.86
C GLN A 144 -13.73 12.86 12.52
N LYS A 145 -13.68 13.23 11.24
CA LYS A 145 -14.21 14.52 10.78
C LYS A 145 -15.72 14.62 10.95
N GLN A 146 -16.48 13.54 10.75
CA GLN A 146 -17.93 13.54 10.93
C GLN A 146 -18.33 13.70 12.40
N VAL A 147 -17.65 13.01 13.32
CA VAL A 147 -17.91 13.11 14.76
C VAL A 147 -17.63 14.52 15.29
N GLN A 148 -16.59 15.20 14.79
CA GLN A 148 -16.26 16.56 15.20
C GLN A 148 -17.25 17.63 14.69
N VAL A 149 -18.02 17.33 13.64
CA VAL A 149 -19.00 18.26 13.05
C VAL A 149 -20.36 18.17 13.76
N LEU A 150 -20.54 17.28 14.74
CA LEU A 150 -21.67 17.37 15.65
C LEU A 150 -21.60 18.72 16.37
N PRO A 151 -22.61 19.60 16.17
CA PRO A 151 -22.55 20.98 16.63
C PRO A 151 -22.32 20.96 18.13
N ASN A 152 -21.41 21.82 18.56
CA ASN A 152 -21.08 22.09 19.94
C ASN A 152 -22.35 22.57 20.65
N VAL A 153 -23.23 21.65 21.09
CA VAL A 153 -24.50 21.95 21.78
C VAL A 153 -24.23 22.74 23.06
N SER A 154 -23.00 22.65 23.58
CA SER A 154 -22.40 23.48 24.61
C SER A 154 -22.53 25.00 24.35
N LEU A 155 -22.52 25.44 23.08
CA LEU A 155 -22.73 26.86 22.74
C LEU A 155 -24.21 27.27 22.78
N LEU A 156 -25.15 26.31 22.64
CA LEU A 156 -26.59 26.57 22.76
C LEU A 156 -27.08 26.49 24.21
N LEU A 157 -26.33 25.87 25.14
CA LEU A 157 -26.67 25.86 26.56
C LEU A 157 -26.21 27.12 27.34
N ASN A 158 -25.38 27.98 26.75
CA ASN A 158 -24.93 29.22 27.40
C ASN A 158 -25.91 30.41 27.26
N SER A 159 -27.08 30.21 26.65
CA SER A 159 -28.15 31.22 26.60
C SER A 159 -29.21 31.05 27.71
N VAL A 160 -28.94 30.25 28.74
CA VAL A 160 -29.77 30.26 29.95
C VAL A 160 -29.43 31.54 30.73
N PRO A 161 -30.38 32.47 30.95
CA PRO A 161 -30.12 33.68 31.72
C PRO A 161 -29.60 33.30 33.10
N LYS A 162 -28.41 33.80 33.44
CA LYS A 162 -27.81 33.66 34.77
C LYS A 162 -28.77 34.22 35.81
N VAL A 163 -29.47 33.34 36.52
CA VAL A 163 -30.11 33.69 37.79
C VAL A 163 -28.97 33.90 38.79
N PRO A 164 -28.90 35.05 39.48
CA PRO A 164 -27.89 35.29 40.49
C PRO A 164 -28.12 34.35 41.68
N MET A 165 -27.42 33.22 41.69
CA MET A 165 -27.30 32.38 42.88
C MET A 165 -26.14 32.92 43.73
N THR A 166 -26.48 33.57 44.84
CA THR A 166 -25.58 33.80 45.96
C THR A 166 -25.19 32.45 46.56
N VAL A 167 -23.96 31.99 46.33
CA VAL A 167 -23.43 30.76 46.91
C VAL A 167 -22.31 31.14 47.89
N GLU A 168 -22.54 30.84 49.15
CA GLU A 168 -21.55 30.92 50.23
C GLU A 168 -20.42 29.92 49.97
N SER A 169 -19.18 30.39 50.07
CA SER A 169 -17.97 29.65 49.76
C SER A 169 -17.68 28.60 50.85
N ILE A 170 -17.88 27.32 50.55
CA ILE A 170 -17.35 26.22 51.37
C ILE A 170 -16.01 25.77 50.77
N LEU A 171 -14.96 25.99 51.55
CA LEU A 171 -13.57 25.65 51.26
C LEU A 171 -13.39 24.12 51.33
N PHE A 172 -13.00 23.48 50.23
CA PHE A 172 -12.52 22.08 50.26
C PHE A 172 -11.06 22.03 49.78
N PRO A 173 -10.18 21.29 50.49
CA PRO A 173 -8.78 21.14 50.12
C PRO A 173 -8.61 20.12 48.98
N THR A 174 -7.97 20.54 47.89
CA THR A 174 -7.52 19.67 46.81
C THR A 174 -6.17 19.04 47.15
N THR A 175 -6.10 17.72 47.07
CA THR A 175 -4.85 16.95 47.08
C THR A 175 -4.29 16.85 45.67
N ASP A 176 -3.04 17.27 45.53
CA ASP A 176 -2.22 17.13 44.33
C ASP A 176 -2.02 15.66 43.96
N ASN A 177 -2.19 15.32 42.68
CA ASN A 177 -1.72 14.06 42.12
C ASN A 177 -0.95 14.35 40.82
N ALA A 178 0.37 14.35 40.94
CA ALA A 178 1.32 14.46 39.84
C ALA A 178 2.01 13.10 39.68
N ASN A 179 1.68 12.36 38.62
CA ASN A 179 2.58 11.47 37.87
C ASN A 179 1.78 10.57 36.93
N GLU A 180 1.71 10.94 35.65
CA GLU A 180 1.42 9.98 34.58
C GLU A 180 1.79 10.60 33.22
N LYS A 181 3.09 10.74 32.94
CA LYS A 181 3.60 11.00 31.58
C LYS A 181 4.98 10.38 31.42
N GLN A 182 5.06 9.17 30.88
CA GLN A 182 6.35 8.69 30.35
C GLN A 182 6.32 7.66 29.20
N ASN A 183 5.17 7.28 28.62
CA ASN A 183 5.15 6.25 27.55
C ASN A 183 4.51 6.68 26.20
N GLN A 184 4.35 7.98 25.92
CA GLN A 184 3.72 8.45 24.67
C GLN A 184 4.69 8.85 23.54
N SER A 185 6.00 8.95 23.77
CA SER A 185 6.90 9.59 22.79
C SER A 185 7.42 8.68 21.66
N GLU A 186 7.36 7.36 21.78
CA GLU A 186 7.95 6.46 20.78
C GLU A 186 7.01 6.17 19.58
N TYR A 187 5.70 6.40 19.72
CA TYR A 187 4.71 6.13 18.66
C TYR A 187 4.34 7.37 17.81
N GLU A 188 4.68 8.57 18.26
CA GLU A 188 4.40 9.81 17.49
C GLU A 188 5.37 9.99 16.30
N GLU A 189 6.61 9.46 16.37
CA GLU A 189 7.57 9.55 15.26
C GLU A 189 7.16 8.69 14.05
N ASP A 190 6.65 7.46 14.27
CA ASP A 190 6.19 6.59 13.18
C ASP A 190 4.92 7.11 12.48
N LEU A 191 4.05 7.82 13.22
CA LEU A 191 2.81 8.40 12.66
C LEU A 191 3.11 9.66 11.82
N PHE A 192 4.13 10.43 12.21
CA PHE A 192 4.51 11.67 11.52
C PHE A 192 5.24 11.41 10.19
N GLU A 193 6.08 10.36 10.12
CA GLU A 193 6.74 9.96 8.87
C GLU A 193 5.72 9.43 7.84
N PHE A 194 4.62 8.82 8.29
CA PHE A 194 3.54 8.33 7.44
C PHE A 194 2.59 9.43 6.92
N GLU A 195 2.29 10.47 7.71
CA GLU A 195 1.48 11.62 7.25
C GLU A 195 2.20 12.44 6.15
N SER A 196 3.53 12.58 6.28
CA SER A 196 4.39 13.14 5.22
C SER A 196 4.34 12.29 3.93
N ASP A 197 4.28 10.96 4.07
CA ASP A 197 4.23 10.04 2.94
C ASP A 197 2.87 9.98 2.23
N LEU A 198 1.77 10.18 2.96
CA LEU A 198 0.44 10.30 2.38
C LEU A 198 0.27 11.59 1.57
N SER A 199 0.83 12.72 2.01
CA SER A 199 0.67 13.99 1.27
C SER A 199 1.29 13.94 -0.12
N TYR A 200 2.37 13.17 -0.31
CA TYR A 200 3.01 12.98 -1.61
C TYR A 200 2.21 12.03 -2.54
N LEU A 201 1.52 11.04 -1.98
CA LEU A 201 0.63 10.15 -2.75
C LEU A 201 -0.56 10.91 -3.35
N PHE A 202 -1.09 11.90 -2.62
CA PHE A 202 -2.19 12.75 -3.09
C PHE A 202 -1.79 13.73 -4.21
N THR A 203 -0.53 14.15 -4.28
CA THR A 203 -0.06 15.03 -5.38
C THR A 203 0.08 14.31 -6.71
N VAL A 204 0.42 13.03 -6.72
CA VAL A 204 0.64 12.27 -7.98
C VAL A 204 -0.70 11.85 -8.62
N GLU A 205 -1.71 11.47 -7.83
CA GLU A 205 -3.03 11.09 -8.38
C GLU A 205 -3.86 12.30 -8.89
N ALA A 206 -3.53 13.53 -8.48
CA ALA A 206 -4.19 14.73 -8.96
C ALA A 206 -3.71 15.16 -10.37
N GLU A 207 -2.48 14.80 -10.75
CA GLU A 207 -1.91 15.15 -12.06
C GLU A 207 -2.37 14.21 -13.19
N ASP A 208 -2.69 12.95 -12.87
CA ASP A 208 -3.19 11.96 -13.84
C ASP A 208 -4.66 12.14 -14.25
N LYS A 209 -5.42 13.02 -13.55
CA LYS A 209 -6.83 13.31 -13.91
C LYS A 209 -7.05 14.53 -14.80
N ILE A 210 -5.98 15.22 -15.22
CA ILE A 210 -6.09 16.44 -16.03
C ILE A 210 -5.87 16.17 -17.54
N THR A 211 -5.49 14.97 -17.94
CA THR A 211 -5.16 14.64 -19.35
C THR A 211 -6.18 13.78 -20.10
N GLU A 212 -7.28 13.35 -19.48
CA GLU A 212 -8.38 12.64 -20.16
C GLU A 212 -9.63 13.52 -20.30
N ASN A 213 -9.55 14.61 -21.06
CA ASN A 213 -10.72 15.32 -21.60
C ASN A 213 -10.33 16.17 -22.81
N SER A 214 -9.88 15.53 -23.89
CA SER A 214 -9.90 16.15 -25.23
C SER A 214 -9.71 15.10 -26.31
N THR A 215 -10.79 14.39 -26.67
CA THR A 215 -11.13 14.05 -28.06
C THR A 215 -12.55 13.47 -28.08
N ASN A 216 -13.53 14.35 -28.28
CA ASN A 216 -14.71 13.97 -29.05
C ASN A 216 -14.23 13.79 -30.49
N ASP A 217 -14.35 12.59 -31.05
CA ASP A 217 -15.01 12.37 -32.34
C ASP A 217 -15.01 10.88 -32.73
N SER A 218 -16.20 10.41 -33.13
CA SER A 218 -16.49 9.22 -33.94
C SER A 218 -16.26 7.83 -33.31
N PHE A 219 -17.21 7.40 -32.47
CA PHE A 219 -17.37 6.02 -32.02
C PHE A 219 -18.66 5.41 -32.61
N SER A 220 -18.74 5.33 -33.94
CA SER A 220 -19.88 4.70 -34.62
C SER A 220 -19.54 3.73 -35.76
N ASP A 221 -18.28 3.57 -36.16
CA ASP A 221 -17.92 2.76 -37.34
C ASP A 221 -17.08 1.50 -37.08
N PHE A 222 -16.85 1.09 -35.83
CA PHE A 222 -15.94 -0.04 -35.54
C PHE A 222 -16.63 -1.37 -35.16
N LEU A 223 -17.96 -1.47 -35.24
CA LEU A 223 -18.71 -2.65 -34.77
C LEU A 223 -19.21 -3.60 -35.86
N LEU A 224 -18.61 -3.59 -37.05
CA LEU A 224 -18.93 -4.55 -38.12
C LEU A 224 -17.70 -4.97 -38.93
N GLN A 225 -16.76 -5.67 -38.29
CA GLN A 225 -15.84 -6.61 -38.94
C GLN A 225 -14.96 -7.25 -37.87
N ASN A 226 -15.32 -8.46 -37.43
CA ASN A 226 -14.39 -9.55 -37.06
C ASN A 226 -15.18 -10.70 -36.42
N GLU A 227 -16.08 -11.29 -37.20
CA GLU A 227 -16.36 -12.72 -37.08
C GLU A 227 -15.61 -13.43 -38.21
N SER A 228 -14.97 -14.55 -37.85
CA SER A 228 -14.30 -15.52 -38.72
C SER A 228 -12.82 -15.22 -39.04
N ILE A 229 -11.92 -15.87 -38.29
CA ILE A 229 -11.01 -16.91 -38.82
C ILE A 229 -10.40 -17.71 -37.66
N HIS A 230 -10.32 -19.02 -37.91
CA HIS A 230 -10.01 -20.13 -37.03
C HIS A 230 -8.55 -20.24 -36.54
N LYS A 231 -8.42 -20.91 -35.37
CA LYS A 231 -7.42 -21.92 -34.97
C LYS A 231 -5.94 -21.56 -35.11
N GLU A 232 -5.27 -21.35 -33.98
CA GLU A 232 -3.94 -21.92 -33.75
C GLU A 232 -3.61 -22.13 -32.25
N LYS A 233 -3.29 -23.39 -31.93
CA LYS A 233 -2.50 -23.96 -30.82
C LYS A 233 -2.53 -23.31 -29.43
N ASN A 234 -3.29 -23.96 -28.55
CA ASN A 234 -3.05 -23.98 -27.11
C ASN A 234 -1.77 -24.78 -26.81
N ASP A 235 -0.65 -24.11 -26.58
CA ASP A 235 0.43 -24.62 -25.72
C ASP A 235 0.38 -23.85 -24.40
N LYS A 236 -0.62 -24.15 -23.58
CA LYS A 236 -0.58 -23.79 -22.16
C LYS A 236 0.39 -24.75 -21.48
N VAL A 237 1.64 -24.32 -21.36
CA VAL A 237 2.60 -24.96 -20.46
C VAL A 237 1.98 -24.95 -19.07
N ASN A 238 1.65 -26.14 -18.58
CA ASN A 238 1.02 -26.32 -17.29
C ASN A 238 2.06 -26.05 -16.20
N ILE A 239 2.07 -24.83 -15.66
CA ILE A 239 3.02 -24.36 -14.63
C ILE A 239 3.04 -25.28 -13.40
N THR A 240 1.94 -26.01 -13.15
CA THR A 240 1.87 -27.00 -12.08
C THR A 240 2.77 -28.22 -12.32
N GLU A 241 3.01 -28.59 -13.58
CA GLU A 241 3.82 -29.75 -13.96
C GLU A 241 5.32 -29.48 -13.80
N LEU A 242 5.78 -28.27 -14.16
CA LEU A 242 7.17 -27.84 -13.93
C LEU A 242 7.49 -27.72 -12.44
N SER A 243 6.52 -27.26 -11.63
CA SER A 243 6.69 -27.15 -10.18
C SER A 243 6.80 -28.53 -9.51
N LEU A 244 6.02 -29.51 -9.99
CA LEU A 244 6.07 -30.90 -9.54
C LEU A 244 7.36 -31.61 -9.95
N GLN A 245 7.86 -31.39 -11.17
CA GLN A 245 9.11 -31.97 -11.64
C GLN A 245 10.33 -31.45 -10.85
N LEU A 246 10.32 -30.17 -10.49
CA LEU A 246 11.40 -29.59 -9.67
C LEU A 246 11.40 -30.15 -8.25
N ALA A 247 10.22 -30.32 -7.63
CA ALA A 247 10.09 -30.91 -6.30
C ALA A 247 10.53 -32.38 -6.27
N LEU A 248 10.20 -33.16 -7.30
CA LEU A 248 10.63 -34.56 -7.45
C LEU A 248 12.15 -34.68 -7.61
N LYS A 249 12.77 -33.77 -8.36
CA LYS A 249 14.23 -33.76 -8.55
C LYS A 249 14.97 -33.49 -7.24
N MET A 250 14.49 -32.56 -6.42
CA MET A 250 15.08 -32.26 -5.11
C MET A 250 14.94 -33.40 -4.09
N LEU A 251 13.92 -34.24 -4.23
CA LEU A 251 13.74 -35.42 -3.38
C LEU A 251 14.70 -36.56 -3.79
N LEU A 252 14.88 -36.78 -5.09
CA LEU A 252 15.79 -37.83 -5.59
C LEU A 252 17.26 -37.52 -5.30
N GLU A 253 17.67 -36.25 -5.37
CA GLU A 253 19.05 -35.84 -5.06
C GLU A 253 19.40 -35.95 -3.56
N ARG A 254 18.41 -36.17 -2.68
CA ARG A 254 18.62 -36.36 -1.25
C ARG A 254 18.95 -37.79 -0.83
N ASP A 255 18.53 -38.79 -1.61
CA ASP A 255 18.73 -40.21 -1.28
C ASP A 255 20.11 -40.74 -1.70
N ASP A 256 20.84 -40.04 -2.59
CA ASP A 256 22.17 -40.43 -3.06
C ASP A 256 23.34 -39.92 -2.17
N SER A 257 23.03 -39.31 -1.02
CA SER A 257 24.03 -38.69 -0.11
C SER A 257 24.26 -39.42 1.23
N GLU A 258 23.73 -40.64 1.41
CA GLU A 258 24.06 -41.55 2.53
C GLU A 258 24.94 -42.72 2.08
#